data_AF-A0A5V2WTQ8-F1
#
_entry.id   AF-A0A5V2WTQ8-F1
#
_cell.length_a   1.000
_cell.length_b   1.000
_cell.length_c   1.000
_cell.angle_alpha   90.00
_cell.angle_beta   90.00
_cell.angle_gamma   90.00
#
_symmetry.space_group_name_H-M   'P 1'
#
loop_
_entity.id
_entity.type
_entity.pdbx_description
1 polymer ?
#
loop_
_entity_poly.entity_id
_entity_poly.type
_entity_poly.pdbx_seq_one_letter_code
_entity_poly.pdbx_strand_id
1 'polypeptide(L)'
;MKNDKAWIGDLLGGPLMSRESRIIAELMLTNPDEQTWQEQIVGHNILQASSANTAKRYATTIKLRLNTLDKVAWSLIAEGSERERQQLLFVALVLHSPVVKDFLAEVVNDLRRQFKEKLPMDSWDEFVISHLRQQPVLTSYSDSSIKKMGNNLIKALAEAGYLDTPRRRNLQSVFLLPETQATLQRLGQQELFSILEGQR
;
A
#
# COMPACT_ATOMS: atom_id res chain seq x y z
N MET A 1 -20.82 12.56 -7.91
CA MET A 1 -20.02 11.41 -8.34
C MET A 1 -18.75 11.42 -7.52
N LYS A 2 -18.66 10.55 -6.50
CA LYS A 2 -17.33 10.27 -5.90
C LYS A 2 -16.48 9.77 -7.05
N ASN A 3 -15.23 10.20 -7.11
CA ASN A 3 -14.34 9.79 -8.18
C ASN A 3 -14.07 8.30 -7.95
N ASP A 4 -14.84 7.39 -8.54
CA ASP A 4 -14.80 5.97 -8.19
C ASP A 4 -13.39 5.38 -8.43
N LYS A 5 -12.60 5.97 -9.35
CA LYS A 5 -11.17 5.67 -9.52
C LYS A 5 -10.33 5.95 -8.26
N ALA A 6 -10.73 6.91 -7.44
CA ALA A 6 -10.07 7.22 -6.17
C ALA A 6 -10.24 6.10 -5.13
N TRP A 7 -11.22 5.20 -5.27
CA TRP A 7 -11.39 4.08 -4.34
C TRP A 7 -10.37 2.96 -4.58
N ILE A 8 -10.08 2.65 -5.85
CA ILE A 8 -9.06 1.65 -6.23
C ILE A 8 -7.63 2.18 -6.06
N GLY A 9 -7.42 3.48 -6.32
CA GLY A 9 -6.10 4.09 -6.25
C GLY A 9 -5.13 3.48 -7.28
N ASP A 10 -3.94 3.09 -6.82
CA ASP A 10 -2.84 2.62 -7.67
C ASP A 10 -2.42 1.17 -7.42
N LEU A 11 -3.35 0.31 -6.96
CA LEU A 11 -3.07 -1.11 -6.70
C LEU A 11 -2.43 -1.87 -7.87
N LEU A 12 -2.60 -1.41 -9.12
CA LEU A 12 -1.92 -1.97 -10.30
C LEU A 12 -0.42 -1.64 -10.40
N GLY A 13 0.03 -0.58 -9.72
CA GLY A 13 1.40 -0.08 -9.76
C GLY A 13 2.41 -1.02 -9.09
N GLY A 14 2.01 -1.68 -8.01
CA GLY A 14 2.82 -2.65 -7.28
C GLY A 14 2.39 -2.84 -5.81
N PRO A 15 3.04 -3.77 -5.08
CA PRO A 15 2.95 -3.90 -3.62
C PRO A 15 3.69 -2.72 -2.94
N LEU A 16 4.31 -2.87 -1.75
CA LEU A 16 4.92 -1.71 -1.05
C LEU A 16 6.24 -1.25 -1.65
N MET A 17 6.97 -2.15 -2.33
CA MET A 17 8.26 -1.85 -2.97
C MET A 17 9.24 -1.20 -1.98
N SER A 18 9.41 -1.83 -0.80
CA SER A 18 10.10 -1.23 0.37
C SER A 18 11.45 -0.58 0.04
N ARG A 19 12.29 -1.26 -0.75
CA ARG A 19 13.61 -0.75 -1.16
C ARG A 19 13.49 0.48 -2.05
N GLU A 20 12.69 0.40 -3.11
CA GLU A 20 12.48 1.51 -4.04
C GLU A 20 11.83 2.70 -3.32
N SER A 21 10.90 2.43 -2.40
CA SER A 21 10.21 3.45 -1.61
C SER A 21 11.16 4.21 -0.69
N ARG A 22 12.16 3.53 -0.10
CA ARG A 22 13.24 4.18 0.65
C ARG A 22 14.01 5.18 -0.22
N ILE A 23 14.45 4.74 -1.40
CA ILE A 23 15.23 5.56 -2.35
C ILE A 23 14.42 6.77 -2.83
N ILE A 24 13.13 6.57 -3.10
CA ILE A 24 12.24 7.68 -3.49
C ILE A 24 12.01 8.64 -2.33
N ALA A 25 11.86 8.17 -1.10
CA ALA A 25 11.73 9.04 0.07
C ALA A 25 12.99 9.91 0.27
N GLU A 26 14.18 9.31 0.17
CA GLU A 26 15.47 10.02 0.19
C GLU A 26 15.50 11.12 -0.89
N LEU A 27 15.12 10.80 -2.12
CA LEU A 27 15.03 11.78 -3.21
C LEU A 27 13.98 12.87 -2.94
N MET A 28 12.80 12.53 -2.42
CA MET A 28 11.74 13.51 -2.13
C MET A 28 12.16 14.50 -1.03
N LEU A 29 12.96 14.07 -0.05
CA LEU A 29 13.46 14.93 1.02
C LEU A 29 14.37 16.06 0.51
N THR A 30 15.06 15.87 -0.63
CA THR A 30 15.89 16.91 -1.25
C THR A 30 15.07 17.98 -1.99
N ASN A 31 13.74 17.80 -2.10
CA ASN A 31 12.82 18.66 -2.86
C ASN A 31 13.28 18.91 -4.31
N PRO A 32 13.50 17.85 -5.11
CA PRO A 32 14.00 17.97 -6.48
C PRO A 32 12.95 18.66 -7.36
N ASP A 33 13.42 19.47 -8.30
CA ASP A 33 12.60 19.90 -9.43
C ASP A 33 12.37 18.75 -10.42
N GLU A 34 11.53 18.98 -11.43
CA GLU A 34 11.16 17.95 -12.41
C GLU A 34 12.38 17.47 -13.22
N GLN A 35 13.32 18.37 -13.53
CA GLN A 35 14.54 18.03 -14.26
C GLN A 35 15.43 17.09 -13.43
N THR A 36 15.67 17.45 -12.16
CA THR A 36 16.45 16.63 -11.23
C THR A 36 15.76 15.29 -11.00
N TRP A 37 14.44 15.28 -10.83
CA TRP A 37 13.67 14.05 -10.69
C TRP A 37 13.85 13.13 -11.91
N GLN A 38 13.70 13.68 -13.12
CA GLN A 38 13.85 12.91 -14.35
C GLN A 38 15.28 12.36 -14.50
N GLU A 39 16.30 13.18 -14.24
CA GLU A 39 17.70 12.76 -14.33
C GLU A 39 18.02 11.63 -13.34
N GLN A 40 17.59 11.76 -12.09
CA GLN A 40 17.82 10.74 -11.06
C GLN A 40 17.08 9.42 -11.39
N ILE A 41 15.81 9.49 -11.79
CA ILE A 41 15.01 8.28 -12.05
C ILE A 41 15.40 7.59 -13.36
N VAL A 42 15.70 8.34 -14.42
CA VAL A 42 15.91 7.79 -15.77
C VAL A 42 17.37 7.81 -16.18
N GLY A 43 18.07 8.94 -15.99
CA GLY A 43 19.48 9.10 -16.34
C GLY A 43 20.38 8.22 -15.48
N HIS A 44 20.27 8.36 -14.16
CA HIS A 44 21.06 7.58 -13.20
C HIS A 44 20.44 6.24 -12.82
N ASN A 45 19.15 6.02 -13.12
CA ASN A 45 18.40 4.80 -12.76
C ASN A 45 18.63 4.40 -11.29
N ILE A 46 18.43 5.33 -10.35
CA ILE A 46 18.67 5.07 -8.91
C ILE A 46 17.86 3.89 -8.36
N LEU A 47 16.74 3.54 -9.02
CA LEU A 47 15.93 2.38 -8.68
C LEU A 47 16.50 1.06 -9.20
N GLN A 48 17.55 1.08 -10.04
CA GLN A 48 18.11 -0.08 -10.72
C GLN A 48 17.03 -0.90 -11.45
N ALA A 49 16.06 -0.22 -12.06
CA ALA A 49 14.98 -0.87 -12.77
C ALA A 49 15.46 -1.44 -14.11
N SER A 50 14.76 -2.47 -14.60
CA SER A 50 15.08 -3.13 -15.87
C SER A 50 14.91 -2.26 -17.12
N SER A 51 14.17 -1.15 -17.02
CA SER A 51 14.00 -0.17 -18.09
C SER A 51 13.59 1.18 -17.53
N ALA A 52 13.78 2.24 -18.33
CA ALA A 52 13.31 3.59 -18.02
C ALA A 52 11.79 3.63 -17.75
N ASN A 53 11.00 2.85 -18.50
CA ASN A 53 9.54 2.80 -18.30
C ASN A 53 9.17 2.15 -16.96
N THR A 54 9.89 1.11 -16.56
CA THR A 54 9.71 0.50 -15.23
C THR A 54 10.11 1.48 -14.13
N ALA A 55 11.25 2.17 -14.27
CA ALA A 55 11.71 3.18 -13.31
C ALA A 55 10.68 4.29 -13.12
N LYS A 56 10.21 4.89 -14.23
CA LYS A 56 9.16 5.92 -14.21
C LYS A 56 7.89 5.43 -13.52
N ARG A 57 7.40 4.23 -13.88
CA ARG A 57 6.17 3.68 -13.30
C ARG A 57 6.31 3.48 -11.78
N TYR A 58 7.41 2.89 -11.31
CA TYR A 58 7.65 2.70 -9.88
C TYR A 58 7.77 4.03 -9.15
N ALA A 59 8.58 4.94 -9.67
CA ALA A 59 8.77 6.26 -9.09
C ALA A 59 7.44 7.02 -8.97
N THR A 60 6.60 7.02 -10.01
CA THR A 60 5.28 7.67 -9.97
C THR A 60 4.35 7.00 -8.95
N THR A 61 4.24 5.68 -8.95
CA THR A 61 3.39 4.92 -8.01
C THR A 61 3.79 5.25 -6.56
N ILE A 62 5.08 5.16 -6.27
CA ILE A 62 5.61 5.42 -4.93
C ILE A 62 5.41 6.89 -4.55
N LYS A 63 5.74 7.84 -5.42
CA LYS A 63 5.56 9.28 -5.15
C LYS A 63 4.11 9.62 -4.82
N LEU A 64 3.14 9.05 -5.55
CA LEU A 64 1.71 9.25 -5.29
C LEU A 64 1.32 8.79 -3.88
N ARG A 65 1.78 7.60 -3.46
CA ARG A 65 1.54 7.08 -2.11
C ARG A 65 2.23 7.92 -1.05
N LEU A 66 3.52 8.22 -1.21
CA LEU A 66 4.29 8.99 -0.23
C LEU A 66 3.73 10.41 -0.06
N ASN A 67 3.17 11.02 -1.10
CA ASN A 67 2.50 12.32 -1.00
C ASN A 67 1.25 12.33 -0.10
N THR A 68 0.74 11.16 0.33
CA THR A 68 -0.30 11.07 1.38
C THR A 68 0.25 11.22 2.80
N LEU A 69 1.57 11.20 2.96
CA LEU A 69 2.28 11.30 4.22
C LEU A 69 3.00 12.65 4.38
N ASP A 70 3.38 12.98 5.61
CA ASP A 70 4.18 14.16 5.91
C ASP A 70 5.70 13.91 5.78
N LYS A 71 6.49 15.00 5.76
CA LYS A 71 7.95 14.93 5.67
C LYS A 71 8.59 14.12 6.81
N VAL A 72 7.98 14.11 7.99
CA VAL A 72 8.45 13.31 9.14
C VAL A 72 8.36 11.82 8.82
N ALA A 73 7.24 11.38 8.24
CA ALA A 73 7.08 10.00 7.78
C ALA A 73 8.02 9.65 6.61
N TRP A 74 8.32 10.60 5.71
CA TRP A 74 9.32 10.36 4.66
C TRP A 74 10.71 10.10 5.24
N SER A 75 11.13 10.85 6.25
CA SER A 75 12.39 10.61 6.97
C SER A 75 12.40 9.23 7.63
N LEU A 76 11.31 8.83 8.31
CA LEU A 76 11.20 7.49 8.90
C LEU A 76 11.25 6.37 7.84
N ILE A 77 10.68 6.60 6.65
CA ILE A 77 10.76 5.65 5.54
C ILE A 77 12.20 5.54 5.01
N ALA A 78 12.91 6.66 4.90
CA ALA A 78 14.29 6.71 4.40
C ALA A 78 15.29 6.09 5.40
N GLU A 79 15.19 6.45 6.67
CA GLU A 79 16.24 6.25 7.69
C GLU A 79 15.87 5.23 8.77
N GLY A 80 14.57 4.96 8.97
CA GLY A 80 14.08 4.06 9.99
C GLY A 80 14.31 2.58 9.68
N SER A 81 13.93 1.74 10.64
CA SER A 81 13.96 0.29 10.52
C SER A 81 13.04 -0.22 9.41
N GLU A 82 13.31 -1.44 8.94
CA GLU A 82 12.48 -2.08 7.92
C GLU A 82 11.01 -2.20 8.37
N ARG A 83 10.77 -2.48 9.66
CA ARG A 83 9.42 -2.63 10.21
C ARG A 83 8.66 -1.30 10.22
N GLU A 84 9.32 -0.21 10.63
CA GLU A 84 8.74 1.14 10.57
C GLU A 84 8.40 1.51 9.13
N ARG A 85 9.34 1.27 8.21
CA ARG A 85 9.13 1.54 6.78
C ARG A 85 7.93 0.77 6.25
N GLN A 86 7.87 -0.55 6.47
CA GLN A 86 6.76 -1.38 5.98
C GLN A 86 5.41 -0.93 6.52
N GLN A 87 5.31 -0.58 7.81
CA GLN A 87 4.06 -0.06 8.37
C GLN A 87 3.66 1.28 7.76
N LEU A 88 4.60 2.23 7.60
CA LEU A 88 4.33 3.54 7.00
C LEU A 88 3.97 3.43 5.51
N LEU A 89 4.62 2.53 4.76
CA LEU A 89 4.26 2.28 3.37
C LEU A 89 2.89 1.63 3.23
N PHE A 90 2.52 0.75 4.17
CA PHE A 90 1.18 0.19 4.21
C PHE A 90 0.12 1.26 4.54
N VAL A 91 0.41 2.18 5.47
CA VAL A 91 -0.44 3.36 5.72
C VAL A 91 -0.59 4.19 4.45
N ALA A 92 0.50 4.51 3.75
CA ALA A 92 0.44 5.26 2.50
C ALA A 92 -0.41 4.56 1.42
N LEU A 93 -0.31 3.23 1.32
CA LEU A 93 -1.14 2.43 0.43
C LEU A 93 -2.62 2.51 0.82
N VAL A 94 -2.95 2.39 2.12
CA VAL A 94 -4.31 2.47 2.65
C VAL A 94 -4.93 3.84 2.39
N LEU A 95 -4.17 4.92 2.60
CA LEU A 95 -4.62 6.29 2.36
C LEU A 95 -4.83 6.58 0.87
N HIS A 96 -3.94 6.07 0.01
CA HIS A 96 -4.01 6.26 -1.43
C HIS A 96 -5.06 5.35 -2.11
N SER A 97 -5.30 4.16 -1.57
CA SER A 97 -6.19 3.13 -2.13
C SER A 97 -7.20 2.65 -1.07
N PRO A 98 -8.31 3.37 -0.86
CA PRO A 98 -9.32 3.04 0.15
C PRO A 98 -9.87 1.61 0.09
N VAL A 99 -9.90 0.96 -1.08
CA VAL A 99 -10.25 -0.47 -1.20
C VAL A 99 -9.40 -1.39 -0.31
N VAL A 100 -8.16 -1.00 -0.02
CA VAL A 100 -7.26 -1.75 0.88
C VAL A 100 -7.76 -1.69 2.33
N LYS A 101 -8.23 -0.52 2.75
CA LYS A 101 -8.86 -0.33 4.07
C LYS A 101 -10.09 -1.23 4.21
N ASP A 102 -10.95 -1.22 3.19
CA ASP A 102 -12.22 -1.96 3.20
C ASP A 102 -11.95 -3.48 3.16
N PHE A 103 -11.02 -3.95 2.33
CA PHE A 103 -10.58 -5.35 2.34
C PHE A 103 -10.02 -5.78 3.71
N LEU A 104 -9.24 -4.91 4.36
CA LEU A 104 -8.69 -5.20 5.68
C LEU A 104 -9.80 -5.30 6.73
N ALA A 105 -10.74 -4.36 6.73
CA ALA A 105 -11.84 -4.31 7.68
C ALA A 105 -12.85 -5.46 7.51
N GLU A 106 -13.25 -5.74 6.27
CA GLU A 106 -14.36 -6.66 5.96
C GLU A 106 -13.91 -8.11 5.80
N VAL A 107 -12.67 -8.34 5.37
CA VAL A 107 -12.17 -9.69 5.08
C VAL A 107 -11.12 -10.10 6.11
N VAL A 108 -10.00 -9.38 6.19
CA VAL A 108 -8.85 -9.80 7.02
C VAL A 108 -9.22 -9.79 8.50
N ASN A 109 -9.80 -8.70 8.99
CA ASN A 109 -10.19 -8.56 10.39
C ASN A 109 -11.36 -9.47 10.74
N ASP A 110 -12.30 -9.68 9.83
CA ASP A 110 -13.40 -10.61 10.06
C ASP A 110 -12.90 -12.06 10.23
N LEU A 111 -11.98 -12.51 9.37
CA LEU A 111 -11.35 -13.82 9.50
C LEU A 111 -10.54 -13.96 10.80
N ARG A 112 -9.84 -12.90 11.22
CA ARG A 112 -9.14 -12.87 12.53
C ARG A 112 -10.12 -13.00 13.70
N ARG A 113 -11.24 -12.27 13.67
CA ARG A 113 -12.31 -12.38 14.71
C ARG A 113 -12.91 -13.77 14.77
N GLN A 114 -13.02 -14.44 13.63
CA GLN A 114 -13.45 -15.83 13.54
C GLN A 114 -12.35 -16.86 13.86
N PHE A 115 -11.17 -16.42 14.32
CA PHE A 115 -10.00 -17.26 14.61
C PHE A 115 -9.58 -18.16 13.44
N LYS A 116 -9.78 -17.71 12.19
CA LYS A 116 -9.29 -18.43 11.02
C LYS A 116 -7.78 -18.30 10.95
N GLU A 117 -7.11 -19.41 10.65
CA GLU A 117 -5.64 -19.42 10.53
C GLU A 117 -5.17 -18.74 9.24
N LYS A 118 -5.96 -18.81 8.17
CA LYS A 118 -5.54 -18.40 6.82
C LYS A 118 -6.55 -17.51 6.13
N LEU A 119 -6.03 -16.63 5.29
CA LEU A 119 -6.82 -15.92 4.28
C LEU A 119 -7.02 -16.85 3.06
N PRO A 120 -8.27 -17.20 2.71
CA PRO A 120 -8.56 -18.02 1.53
C PRO A 120 -7.98 -17.46 0.22
N MET A 121 -7.84 -18.33 -0.79
CA MET A 121 -7.16 -17.96 -2.04
C MET A 121 -7.99 -17.00 -2.89
N ASP A 122 -9.30 -17.18 -2.87
CA ASP A 122 -10.37 -16.49 -3.59
C ASP A 122 -10.93 -15.27 -2.87
N SER A 123 -10.48 -14.95 -1.64
CA SER A 123 -11.05 -13.84 -0.85
C SER A 123 -11.04 -12.49 -1.57
N TRP A 124 -10.05 -12.22 -2.42
CA TRP A 124 -10.03 -11.01 -3.23
C TRP A 124 -11.13 -11.01 -4.30
N ASP A 125 -11.33 -12.15 -4.96
CA ASP A 125 -12.32 -12.29 -6.03
C ASP A 125 -13.75 -12.19 -5.44
N GLU A 126 -14.00 -12.85 -4.32
CA GLU A 126 -15.26 -12.75 -3.58
C GLU A 126 -15.53 -11.31 -3.10
N PHE A 127 -14.51 -10.65 -2.55
CA PHE A 127 -14.60 -9.25 -2.13
C PHE A 127 -14.96 -8.35 -3.32
N VAL A 128 -14.29 -8.49 -4.46
CA VAL A 128 -14.61 -7.70 -5.67
C VAL A 128 -16.05 -7.94 -6.13
N ILE A 129 -16.50 -9.19 -6.19
CA ILE A 129 -17.86 -9.54 -6.61
C ILE A 129 -18.90 -8.88 -5.70
N SER A 130 -18.69 -8.91 -4.38
CA SER A 130 -19.61 -8.28 -3.41
C SER A 130 -19.68 -6.76 -3.54
N HIS A 131 -18.63 -6.12 -4.09
CA HIS A 131 -18.53 -4.66 -4.22
C HIS A 131 -18.94 -4.11 -5.59
N LEU A 132 -19.16 -4.96 -6.62
CA LEU A 132 -19.47 -4.52 -7.99
C LEU A 132 -20.63 -3.51 -8.07
N ARG A 133 -21.67 -3.69 -7.25
CA ARG A 133 -22.84 -2.79 -7.23
C ARG A 133 -22.53 -1.41 -6.64
N GLN A 134 -21.71 -1.38 -5.59
CA GLN A 134 -21.40 -0.15 -4.86
C GLN A 134 -20.21 0.59 -5.48
N GLN A 135 -19.36 -0.12 -6.22
CA GLN A 135 -18.14 0.39 -6.84
C GLN A 135 -18.11 0.04 -8.34
N PRO A 136 -18.92 0.72 -9.18
CA PRO A 136 -19.00 0.43 -10.61
C PRO A 136 -17.67 0.54 -11.35
N VAL A 137 -16.69 1.29 -10.81
CA VAL A 137 -15.33 1.36 -11.37
C VAL A 137 -14.68 -0.01 -11.56
N LEU A 138 -15.02 -1.00 -10.73
CA LEU A 138 -14.52 -2.36 -10.85
C LEU A 138 -14.84 -2.98 -12.20
N THR A 139 -16.00 -2.64 -12.81
CA THR A 139 -16.40 -3.16 -14.12
C THR A 139 -15.61 -2.55 -15.29
N SER A 140 -14.82 -1.50 -15.04
CA SER A 140 -13.97 -0.88 -16.07
C SER A 140 -12.60 -1.57 -16.24
N TYR A 141 -12.25 -2.47 -15.31
CA TYR A 141 -10.99 -3.21 -15.34
C TYR A 141 -11.19 -4.59 -15.98
N SER A 142 -10.17 -5.06 -16.70
CA SER A 142 -10.12 -6.45 -17.15
C SER A 142 -9.93 -7.42 -15.98
N ASP A 143 -10.33 -8.67 -16.16
CA ASP A 143 -10.09 -9.75 -15.17
C ASP A 143 -8.61 -9.87 -14.81
N SER A 144 -7.73 -9.70 -15.79
CA SER A 144 -6.27 -9.71 -15.58
C SER A 144 -5.80 -8.55 -14.69
N SER A 145 -6.45 -7.39 -14.78
CA SER A 145 -6.16 -6.22 -13.94
C SER A 145 -6.65 -6.45 -12.51
N ILE A 146 -7.89 -6.94 -12.35
CA ILE A 146 -8.45 -7.30 -11.03
C ILE A 146 -7.56 -8.33 -10.34
N LYS A 147 -7.18 -9.41 -11.04
CA LYS A 147 -6.28 -10.43 -10.51
C LYS A 147 -4.92 -9.86 -10.12
N LYS A 148 -4.38 -8.93 -10.91
CA LYS A 148 -3.11 -8.26 -10.61
C LYS A 148 -3.20 -7.38 -9.36
N MET A 149 -4.31 -6.66 -9.16
CA MET A 149 -4.56 -5.88 -7.94
C MET A 149 -4.56 -6.78 -6.70
N GLY A 150 -5.31 -7.89 -6.75
CA GLY A 150 -5.32 -8.88 -5.68
C GLY A 150 -3.94 -9.43 -5.37
N ASN A 151 -3.16 -9.79 -6.39
CA ASN A 151 -1.78 -10.26 -6.21
C ASN A 151 -0.88 -9.21 -5.52
N ASN A 152 -1.02 -7.93 -5.89
CA ASN A 152 -0.25 -6.85 -5.28
C ASN A 152 -0.71 -6.59 -3.84
N LEU A 153 -2.01 -6.66 -3.55
CA LEU A 153 -2.56 -6.51 -2.21
C LEU A 153 -2.07 -7.63 -1.28
N ILE A 154 -2.14 -8.90 -1.70
CA ILE A 154 -1.66 -10.03 -0.90
C ILE A 154 -0.16 -9.92 -0.60
N LYS A 155 0.64 -9.44 -1.56
CA LYS A 155 2.07 -9.16 -1.33
C LYS A 155 2.26 -8.03 -0.33
N ALA A 156 1.53 -6.92 -0.45
CA ALA A 156 1.59 -5.81 0.48
C ALA A 156 1.18 -6.21 1.91
N LEU A 157 0.15 -7.05 2.05
CA LEU A 157 -0.26 -7.61 3.35
C LEU A 157 0.84 -8.46 3.97
N ALA A 158 1.54 -9.28 3.18
CA ALA A 158 2.67 -10.07 3.67
C ALA A 158 3.88 -9.19 4.05
N GLU A 159 4.22 -8.21 3.20
CA GLU A 159 5.27 -7.23 3.48
C GLU A 159 4.99 -6.42 4.75
N ALA A 160 3.74 -6.07 5.02
CA ALA A 160 3.33 -5.36 6.24
C ALA A 160 3.09 -6.28 7.46
N GLY A 161 3.30 -7.60 7.31
CA GLY A 161 3.19 -8.57 8.40
C GLY A 161 1.76 -8.96 8.78
N TYR A 162 0.75 -8.69 7.95
CA TYR A 162 -0.62 -9.20 8.13
C TYR A 162 -0.74 -10.67 7.72
N LEU A 163 0.13 -11.11 6.81
CA LEU A 163 0.28 -12.50 6.38
C LEU A 163 1.73 -12.93 6.58
N ASP A 164 1.96 -14.21 6.88
CA ASP A 164 3.32 -14.74 7.01
C ASP A 164 4.10 -14.71 5.68
N THR A 165 3.43 -15.11 4.59
CA THR A 165 3.94 -15.10 3.22
C THR A 165 2.77 -14.95 2.25
N PRO A 166 2.99 -14.43 1.03
CA PRO A 166 1.93 -14.33 0.02
C PRO A 166 1.34 -15.69 -0.40
N ARG A 167 2.12 -16.77 -0.23
CA ARG A 167 1.74 -18.13 -0.65
C ARG A 167 0.96 -18.88 0.44
N ARG A 168 1.46 -18.88 1.69
CA ARG A 168 0.82 -19.61 2.79
C ARG A 168 -0.38 -18.87 3.37
N ARG A 169 -0.35 -17.53 3.32
CA ARG A 169 -1.43 -16.63 3.76
C ARG A 169 -1.89 -16.89 5.20
N ASN A 170 -0.99 -17.31 6.09
CA ASN A 170 -1.33 -17.43 7.51
C ASN A 170 -1.52 -16.04 8.09
N LEU A 171 -2.69 -15.79 8.68
CA LEU A 171 -3.04 -14.54 9.31
C LEU A 171 -2.14 -14.31 10.53
N GLN A 172 -1.57 -13.11 10.62
CA GLN A 172 -0.72 -12.68 11.72
C GLN A 172 -1.40 -11.57 12.50
N SER A 173 -0.99 -11.32 13.75
CA SER A 173 -1.40 -10.13 14.48
C SER A 173 -0.40 -9.00 14.22
N VAL A 174 -0.91 -7.80 13.97
CA VAL A 174 -0.08 -6.60 13.73
C VAL A 174 -0.35 -5.59 14.83
N PHE A 175 0.73 -5.10 15.43
CA PHE A 175 0.70 -3.99 16.38
C PHE A 175 1.44 -2.82 15.75
N LEU A 176 0.79 -1.66 15.76
CA LEU A 176 1.36 -0.44 15.20
C LEU A 176 2.50 0.06 16.08
N LEU A 177 3.60 0.46 15.46
CA LEU A 177 4.72 1.09 16.14
C LEU A 177 4.34 2.51 16.57
N PRO A 178 4.92 3.03 17.67
CA PRO A 178 4.66 4.39 18.14
C PRO A 178 4.82 5.45 17.05
N GLU A 179 5.81 5.29 16.17
CA GLU A 179 6.11 6.19 15.06
C GLU A 179 5.00 6.18 13.99
N THR A 180 4.44 5.00 13.72
CA THR A 180 3.29 4.84 12.81
C THR A 180 2.03 5.45 13.44
N GLN A 181 1.80 5.21 14.74
CA GLN A 181 0.69 5.81 15.46
C GLN A 181 0.77 7.35 15.47
N ALA A 182 1.95 7.90 15.80
CA ALA A 182 2.21 9.33 15.78
C ALA A 182 2.01 9.92 14.37
N THR A 183 2.39 9.20 13.32
CA THR A 183 2.15 9.63 11.94
C THR A 183 0.67 9.73 11.62
N LEU A 184 -0.11 8.70 11.93
CA LEU A 184 -1.57 8.73 11.75
C LEU A 184 -2.22 9.85 12.57
N GLN A 185 -1.73 10.15 13.78
CA GLN A 185 -2.20 11.29 14.57
C GLN A 185 -1.91 12.63 13.89
N ARG A 186 -0.68 12.85 13.39
CA ARG A 186 -0.32 14.09 12.68
C ARG A 186 -1.13 14.28 11.40
N LEU A 187 -1.49 13.19 10.73
CA LEU A 187 -2.35 13.20 9.54
C LEU A 187 -3.84 13.28 9.85
N GLY A 188 -4.24 13.21 11.13
CA GLY A 188 -5.66 13.19 11.54
C GLY A 188 -6.41 11.91 11.14
N GLN A 189 -5.70 10.79 10.98
CA GLN A 189 -6.20 9.48 10.50
C GLN A 189 -6.25 8.43 11.63
N GLN A 190 -6.57 8.86 12.86
CA GLN A 190 -6.53 8.02 14.06
C GLN A 190 -7.57 6.89 14.04
N GLU A 191 -8.65 7.05 13.27
CA GLU A 191 -9.68 6.04 13.07
C GLU A 191 -9.10 4.75 12.44
N LEU A 192 -8.00 4.85 11.70
CA LEU A 192 -7.33 3.72 11.09
C LEU A 192 -6.67 2.77 12.10
N PHE A 193 -6.44 3.17 13.35
CA PHE A 193 -5.84 2.31 14.37
C PHE A 193 -6.58 0.98 14.53
N SER A 194 -7.89 1.08 14.76
CA SER A 194 -8.76 -0.09 14.93
C SER A 194 -8.75 -1.03 13.73
N ILE A 195 -8.66 -0.46 12.51
CA ILE A 195 -8.67 -1.22 11.26
C ILE A 195 -7.31 -1.91 11.04
N LEU A 196 -6.21 -1.20 11.27
CA LEU A 196 -4.86 -1.72 11.07
C LEU A 196 -4.48 -2.79 12.12
N GLU A 197 -4.90 -2.64 13.37
CA GLU A 197 -4.62 -3.64 14.41
C GLU A 197 -5.67 -4.75 14.47
N GLY A 198 -6.80 -4.62 13.76
CA GLY A 198 -7.91 -5.56 13.85
C GLY A 198 -8.66 -5.53 15.18
N GLN A 199 -8.59 -4.40 15.89
CA GLN A 199 -9.29 -4.14 17.15
C GLN A 199 -10.62 -3.44 16.87
N ARG A 200 -11.63 -4.16 16.37
CA ARG A 200 -13.07 -3.79 16.44
C ARG A 200 -13.96 -4.90 15.91
#